data_AF-A0A351WQ84-F1
#
_entry.id   AF-A0A351WQ84-F1
#
_cell.length_a   1.000
_cell.length_b   1.000
_cell.length_c   1.000
_cell.angle_alpha   90.00
_cell.angle_beta   90.00
_cell.angle_gamma   90.00
#
_symmetry.space_group_name_H-M   'P 1'
#
loop_
_entity.id
_entity.type
_entity.pdbx_description
1 polymer ?
#
loop_
_entity_poly.entity_id
_entity_poly.type
_entity_poly.pdbx_seq_one_letter_code
_entity_poly.pdbx_strand_id
1 'polypeptide(L)'
;MRALVTGGGGFLGSAIVRQLVARGDQVVSFSRGDYPHLAVLGAEQRRGDLSDLEALKAAAKGCDTVFHVAAKAGIWGDYQEYYQANVVGTENVIAACRLLSIDRLVYTGSPSVVFDGSDVEGGNELLPYPAHFEAPYPQTKAIAEQAVLAANSLELATVSLRPHLIWGPGDNHLVPRIVAKARAGKLRKIGSRPCLVDTVYVENAAEAHLNAADRLVFDAPPAGKAYFITNGEPLPLWEMVNRILAAAGLPPVTRSVSPGVAYAAGTVCETLWKALRLSGEPPMTRFVARELSTAHWFDVSNARSDLGYQPRISIDEGLKLLQASFKVAK
;
A
#
# COMPACT_ATOMS: atom_id res chain seq x y z
N MET A 1 7.50 22.69 -0.44
CA MET A 1 7.33 22.15 0.94
C MET A 1 8.64 21.56 1.44
N ARG A 2 8.75 21.38 2.77
CA ARG A 2 9.75 20.51 3.37
C ARG A 2 9.06 19.29 3.97
N ALA A 3 9.28 18.14 3.34
CA ALA A 3 8.53 16.92 3.61
C ALA A 3 9.40 15.85 4.28
N LEU A 4 8.87 15.21 5.32
CA LEU A 4 9.36 13.94 5.83
C LEU A 4 8.63 12.79 5.13
N VAL A 5 9.34 11.85 4.53
CA VAL A 5 8.77 10.61 3.99
C VAL A 5 9.27 9.43 4.83
N THR A 6 8.41 8.87 5.67
CA THR A 6 8.77 7.64 6.38
C THR A 6 8.70 6.46 5.41
N GLY A 7 9.71 5.59 5.41
CA GLY A 7 9.78 4.49 4.45
C GLY A 7 10.08 4.96 3.03
N GLY A 8 10.75 6.10 2.87
CA GLY A 8 11.14 6.66 1.57
C GLY A 8 12.02 5.73 0.72
N GLY A 9 12.69 4.73 1.32
CA GLY A 9 13.42 3.69 0.57
C GLY A 9 12.56 2.52 0.08
N GLY A 10 11.27 2.49 0.41
CA GLY A 10 10.32 1.48 -0.06
C GLY A 10 9.81 1.77 -1.48
N PHE A 11 9.00 0.86 -2.01
CA PHE A 11 8.49 0.96 -3.39
C PHE A 11 7.67 2.24 -3.62
N LEU A 12 6.58 2.45 -2.87
CA LEU A 12 5.79 3.68 -2.97
C LEU A 12 6.54 4.90 -2.43
N GLY A 13 7.26 4.75 -1.31
CA GLY A 13 7.99 5.85 -0.67
C GLY A 13 9.03 6.47 -1.61
N SER A 14 9.78 5.64 -2.35
CA SER A 14 10.79 6.14 -3.29
C SER A 14 10.15 6.87 -4.48
N ALA A 15 8.95 6.48 -4.91
CA ALA A 15 8.20 7.18 -5.93
C ALA A 15 7.72 8.56 -5.45
N ILE A 16 7.23 8.65 -4.21
CA ILE A 16 6.85 9.92 -3.57
C ILE A 16 8.09 10.83 -3.45
N VAL A 17 9.22 10.32 -2.95
CA VAL A 17 10.47 11.09 -2.84
C VAL A 17 10.90 11.62 -4.20
N ARG A 18 10.90 10.78 -5.24
CA ARG A 18 11.29 11.20 -6.60
C ARG A 18 10.39 12.32 -7.14
N GLN A 19 9.07 12.21 -6.97
CA GLN A 19 8.14 13.23 -7.45
C GLN A 19 8.28 14.56 -6.67
N LEU A 20 8.44 14.50 -5.34
CA LEU A 20 8.67 15.69 -4.50
C LEU A 20 9.96 16.42 -4.89
N VAL A 21 11.07 15.67 -5.00
CA VAL A 21 12.36 16.23 -5.45
C VAL A 21 12.23 16.85 -6.84
N ALA A 22 11.60 16.14 -7.80
CA ALA A 22 11.44 16.65 -9.15
C ALA A 22 10.60 17.93 -9.22
N ARG A 23 9.68 18.12 -8.26
CA ARG A 23 8.89 19.35 -8.08
C ARG A 23 9.68 20.49 -7.43
N GLY A 24 10.88 20.21 -6.91
CA GLY A 24 11.75 21.18 -6.22
C GLY A 24 11.53 21.25 -4.70
N ASP A 25 10.84 20.27 -4.12
CA ASP A 25 10.63 20.20 -2.67
C ASP A 25 11.87 19.70 -1.92
N GLN A 26 12.00 20.11 -0.66
CA GLN A 26 13.03 19.59 0.23
C GLN A 26 12.51 18.31 0.88
N VAL A 27 13.22 17.20 0.73
CA VAL A 27 12.76 15.88 1.19
C VAL A 27 13.74 15.26 2.17
N VAL A 28 13.21 14.84 3.32
CA VAL A 28 13.89 14.00 4.30
C VAL A 28 13.26 12.61 4.25
N SER A 29 14.02 11.59 3.86
CA SER A 29 13.60 10.18 3.95
C SER A 29 13.99 9.62 5.32
N PHE A 30 13.03 9.07 6.06
CA PHE A 30 13.28 8.37 7.32
C PHE A 30 13.02 6.88 7.16
N SER A 31 14.08 6.07 7.18
CA SER A 31 14.00 4.62 6.92
C SER A 31 15.01 3.84 7.76
N ARG A 32 14.81 2.52 7.89
CA ARG A 32 15.73 1.65 8.68
C ARG A 32 17.07 1.40 8.00
N GLY A 33 17.12 1.51 6.67
CA GLY A 33 18.30 1.32 5.84
C GLY A 33 18.75 2.61 5.16
N ASP A 34 19.88 2.52 4.45
CA ASP A 34 20.36 3.55 3.55
C ASP A 34 20.08 3.14 2.10
N TYR A 35 19.67 4.10 1.28
CA TYR A 35 19.18 3.87 -0.07
C TYR A 35 19.91 4.79 -1.06
N PRO A 36 21.00 4.31 -1.69
CA PRO A 36 21.84 5.13 -2.57
C PRO A 36 21.07 5.84 -3.70
N HIS A 37 20.00 5.22 -4.20
CA HIS A 37 19.15 5.81 -5.24
C HIS A 37 18.43 7.09 -4.77
N LEU A 38 18.17 7.27 -3.47
CA LEU A 38 17.60 8.50 -2.92
C LEU A 38 18.64 9.61 -2.80
N ALA A 39 19.89 9.26 -2.47
CA ALA A 39 20.98 10.22 -2.42
C ALA A 39 21.27 10.82 -3.80
N VAL A 40 21.18 10.02 -4.86
CA VAL A 40 21.30 10.49 -6.27
C VAL A 40 20.19 11.48 -6.62
N LEU A 41 19.00 11.33 -6.04
CA LEU A 41 17.91 12.29 -6.20
C LEU A 41 18.13 13.58 -5.38
N GLY A 42 19.09 13.61 -4.46
CA GLY A 42 19.32 14.77 -3.58
C GLY A 42 18.40 14.83 -2.37
N ALA A 43 17.73 13.73 -2.00
CA ALA A 43 16.97 13.64 -0.76
C ALA A 43 17.90 13.46 0.44
N GLU A 44 17.65 14.19 1.53
CA GLU A 44 18.30 13.95 2.82
C GLU A 44 17.83 12.60 3.36
N GLN A 45 18.74 11.77 3.86
CA GLN A 45 18.40 10.48 4.45
C GLN A 45 18.72 10.46 5.93
N ARG A 46 17.75 10.03 6.73
CA ARG A 46 17.88 9.81 8.18
C ARG A 46 17.56 8.36 8.49
N ARG A 47 18.52 7.66 9.09
CA ARG A 47 18.35 6.28 9.49
C ARG A 47 17.70 6.21 10.87
N GLY A 48 16.65 5.42 11.00
CA GLY A 48 16.02 5.14 12.29
C GLY A 48 14.86 4.17 12.18
N ASP A 49 14.33 3.78 13.34
CA ASP A 49 13.12 2.99 13.46
C ASP A 49 11.97 3.89 13.93
N LEU A 50 10.74 3.61 13.50
CA LEU A 50 9.57 4.36 13.95
C LEU A 50 9.29 4.18 15.45
N SER A 51 9.81 3.12 16.08
CA SER A 51 9.72 2.97 17.53
C SER A 51 10.56 4.00 18.31
N ASP A 52 11.55 4.63 17.66
CA ASP A 52 12.40 5.66 18.26
C ASP A 52 11.84 7.06 17.96
N LEU A 53 11.03 7.56 18.89
CA LEU A 53 10.38 8.87 18.77
C LEU A 53 11.40 10.02 18.70
N GLU A 54 12.54 9.94 19.37
CA GLU A 54 13.52 11.03 19.35
C GLU A 54 14.28 11.07 18.02
N ALA A 55 14.65 9.91 17.46
CA ALA A 55 15.20 9.84 16.11
C ALA A 55 14.20 10.35 15.06
N LEU A 56 12.93 9.99 15.20
CA LEU A 56 11.86 10.48 14.32
C LEU A 56 11.69 12.00 14.41
N LYS A 57 11.64 12.57 15.63
CA LYS A 57 11.58 14.02 15.84
C LYS A 57 12.79 14.73 15.25
N ALA A 58 13.99 14.17 15.42
CA ALA A 58 15.21 14.75 14.86
C ALA A 58 15.18 14.78 13.32
N ALA A 59 14.59 13.77 12.68
CA ALA A 59 14.39 13.73 11.23
C ALA A 59 13.27 14.67 10.75
N ALA A 60 12.19 14.77 11.52
CA ALA A 60 11.02 15.59 11.23
C ALA A 60 11.25 17.10 11.44
N LYS A 61 12.32 17.49 12.14
CA LYS A 61 12.58 18.88 12.52
C LYS A 61 12.59 19.82 11.31
N GLY A 62 11.71 20.82 11.35
CA GLY A 62 11.57 21.85 10.32
C GLY A 62 10.78 21.41 9.08
N CYS A 63 10.26 20.17 9.05
CA CYS A 63 9.30 19.77 8.04
C CYS A 63 7.94 20.42 8.30
N ASP A 64 7.17 20.61 7.24
CA ASP A 64 5.79 21.11 7.27
C ASP A 64 4.79 20.00 6.89
N THR A 65 5.26 18.88 6.35
CA THR A 65 4.43 17.76 5.90
C THR A 65 5.08 16.43 6.27
N VAL A 66 4.28 15.45 6.72
CA VAL A 66 4.71 14.05 6.82
C VAL A 66 3.91 13.17 5.86
N PHE A 67 4.63 12.41 5.03
CA PHE A 67 4.11 11.27 4.29
C PHE A 67 4.49 10.00 5.04
N HIS A 68 3.52 9.42 5.74
CA HIS A 68 3.72 8.21 6.53
C HIS A 68 3.44 6.96 5.68
N VAL A 69 4.49 6.47 5.01
CA VAL A 69 4.43 5.33 4.07
C VAL A 69 4.98 4.04 4.68
N ALA A 70 5.88 4.16 5.66
CA ALA A 70 6.48 3.01 6.34
C ALA A 70 5.42 2.17 7.07
N ALA A 71 5.42 0.87 6.78
CA ALA A 71 4.64 -0.15 7.47
C ALA A 71 5.32 -1.51 7.31
N LYS A 72 5.02 -2.45 8.22
CA LYS A 72 5.25 -3.87 7.97
C LYS A 72 4.09 -4.40 7.12
N ALA A 73 4.37 -4.71 5.87
CA ALA A 73 3.46 -5.40 4.96
C ALA A 73 3.60 -6.93 5.08
N GLY A 74 2.68 -7.66 4.44
CA GLY A 74 2.59 -9.12 4.53
C GLY A 74 1.28 -9.55 5.18
N ILE A 75 0.99 -10.84 5.17
CA ILE A 75 -0.30 -11.41 5.60
C ILE A 75 -0.13 -12.50 6.66
N TRP A 76 1.12 -12.76 7.05
CA TRP A 76 1.50 -13.84 7.95
C TRP A 76 2.72 -13.44 8.77
N GLY A 77 2.80 -13.90 10.00
CA GLY A 77 3.87 -13.57 10.94
C GLY A 77 3.31 -13.25 12.32
N ASP A 78 4.21 -12.86 13.22
CA ASP A 78 3.85 -12.49 14.58
C ASP A 78 3.04 -11.18 14.60
N TYR A 79 1.88 -11.21 15.25
CA TYR A 79 1.02 -10.05 15.41
C TYR A 79 1.76 -8.88 16.04
N GLN A 80 2.63 -9.14 17.03
CA GLN A 80 3.29 -8.06 17.76
C GLN A 80 4.27 -7.29 16.87
N GLU A 81 4.91 -7.94 15.90
CA GLU A 81 5.74 -7.25 14.91
C GLU A 81 4.92 -6.33 14.00
N TYR A 82 3.70 -6.72 13.63
CA TYR A 82 2.78 -5.84 12.89
C TYR A 82 2.29 -4.70 13.76
N TYR A 83 1.90 -4.99 15.01
CA TYR A 83 1.39 -3.97 15.94
C TYR A 83 2.45 -2.91 16.23
N GLN A 84 3.68 -3.33 16.55
CA GLN A 84 4.77 -2.40 16.83
C GLN A 84 5.10 -1.50 15.62
N ALA A 85 5.19 -2.09 14.43
CA ALA A 85 5.56 -1.33 13.24
C ALA A 85 4.42 -0.42 12.73
N ASN A 86 3.18 -0.93 12.71
CA ASN A 86 2.04 -0.28 12.07
C ASN A 86 1.23 0.59 13.03
N VAL A 87 1.09 0.21 14.31
CA VAL A 87 0.29 0.97 15.28
C VAL A 87 1.18 1.90 16.07
N VAL A 88 2.12 1.36 16.86
CA VAL A 88 3.01 2.18 17.70
C VAL A 88 3.86 3.12 16.85
N GLY A 89 4.35 2.65 15.70
CA GLY A 89 5.06 3.50 14.74
C GLY A 89 4.22 4.67 14.22
N THR A 90 2.93 4.46 13.94
CA THR A 90 2.00 5.52 13.52
C THR A 90 1.69 6.48 14.67
N GLU A 91 1.49 5.98 15.89
CA GLU A 91 1.28 6.81 17.08
C GLU A 91 2.48 7.74 17.34
N ASN A 92 3.70 7.24 17.17
CA ASN A 92 4.92 8.05 17.25
C ASN A 92 4.99 9.12 16.16
N VAL A 93 4.54 8.82 14.93
CA VAL A 93 4.44 9.83 13.86
C VAL A 93 3.45 10.92 14.21
N ILE A 94 2.26 10.56 14.71
CA ILE A 94 1.26 11.54 15.17
C ILE A 94 1.82 12.40 16.30
N ALA A 95 2.50 11.79 17.29
CA ALA A 95 3.13 12.50 18.39
C ALA A 95 4.24 13.45 17.90
N ALA A 96 5.09 13.03 16.97
CA ALA A 96 6.12 13.86 16.38
C ALA A 96 5.54 15.06 15.62
N CYS A 97 4.43 14.86 14.88
CA CYS A 97 3.76 15.96 14.19
C CYS A 97 3.28 17.03 15.19
N ARG A 98 2.59 16.62 16.26
CA ARG A 98 2.09 17.53 17.31
C ARG A 98 3.23 18.27 18.03
N LEU A 99 4.26 17.54 18.45
CA LEU A 99 5.39 18.12 19.20
C LEU A 99 6.22 19.11 18.39
N LEU A 100 6.21 18.99 17.06
CA LEU A 100 6.96 19.85 16.16
C LEU A 100 6.09 20.84 15.39
N SER A 101 4.78 20.89 15.70
CA SER A 101 3.80 21.74 15.02
C SER A 101 3.78 21.54 13.50
N ILE A 102 3.92 20.28 13.06
CA ILE A 102 3.73 19.89 11.66
C ILE A 102 2.23 19.82 11.39
N ASP A 103 1.76 20.53 10.38
CA ASP A 103 0.33 20.73 10.16
C ASP A 103 -0.33 19.69 9.24
N ARG A 104 0.44 18.92 8.47
CA ARG A 104 -0.09 17.99 7.46
C ARG A 104 0.47 16.58 7.60
N LEU A 105 -0.40 15.60 7.77
CA LEU A 105 -0.08 14.17 7.79
C LEU A 105 -0.86 13.40 6.72
N VAL A 106 -0.15 12.93 5.70
CA VAL A 106 -0.68 12.01 4.69
C VAL A 106 -0.28 10.58 5.07
N TYR A 107 -1.26 9.75 5.42
CA TYR A 107 -1.05 8.36 5.80
C TYR A 107 -1.32 7.42 4.63
N THR A 108 -0.40 6.49 4.38
CA THR A 108 -0.64 5.39 3.44
C THR A 108 -1.37 4.26 4.16
N GLY A 109 -2.69 4.23 4.09
CA GLY A 109 -3.56 3.14 4.51
C GLY A 109 -3.56 1.94 3.54
N SER A 110 -4.64 1.16 3.57
CA SER A 110 -4.84 0.01 2.68
C SER A 110 -6.33 -0.30 2.52
N PRO A 111 -6.80 -0.74 1.34
CA PRO A 111 -8.19 -1.20 1.19
C PRO A 111 -8.56 -2.37 2.10
N SER A 112 -7.56 -3.18 2.49
CA SER A 112 -7.76 -4.34 3.36
C SER A 112 -8.27 -3.99 4.77
N VAL A 113 -8.23 -2.71 5.17
CA VAL A 113 -8.79 -2.26 6.46
C VAL A 113 -10.32 -2.38 6.54
N VAL A 114 -11.01 -2.45 5.40
CA VAL A 114 -12.47 -2.63 5.32
C VAL A 114 -12.88 -3.98 4.72
N PHE A 115 -11.91 -4.86 4.42
CA PHE A 115 -12.21 -6.15 3.81
C PHE A 115 -12.70 -7.16 4.85
N ASP A 116 -13.95 -7.61 4.71
CA ASP A 116 -14.60 -8.57 5.60
C ASP A 116 -14.63 -10.01 5.06
N GLY A 117 -14.06 -10.24 3.87
CA GLY A 117 -14.07 -11.52 3.18
C GLY A 117 -15.15 -11.67 2.12
N SER A 118 -15.95 -10.63 1.85
CA SER A 118 -16.99 -10.59 0.81
C SER A 118 -16.60 -9.72 -0.38
N ASP A 119 -17.39 -9.77 -1.45
CA ASP A 119 -17.18 -8.93 -2.63
C ASP A 119 -17.36 -7.45 -2.29
N VAL A 120 -16.43 -6.62 -2.76
CA VAL A 120 -16.54 -5.16 -2.76
C VAL A 120 -16.63 -4.69 -4.21
N GLU A 121 -17.85 -4.32 -4.63
CA GLU A 121 -18.15 -3.89 -5.99
C GLU A 121 -18.59 -2.42 -6.00
N GLY A 122 -17.67 -1.52 -6.34
CA GLY A 122 -17.94 -0.07 -6.36
C GLY A 122 -18.00 0.55 -4.97
N GLY A 123 -17.30 -0.06 -4.00
CA GLY A 123 -17.29 0.41 -2.62
C GLY A 123 -16.62 1.77 -2.46
N ASN A 124 -17.08 2.57 -1.51
CA ASN A 124 -16.51 3.88 -1.20
C ASN A 124 -16.12 3.97 0.28
N GLU A 125 -15.72 5.16 0.72
CA GLU A 125 -15.20 5.43 2.06
C GLU A 125 -16.18 5.14 3.21
N LEU A 126 -17.48 4.93 2.91
CA LEU A 126 -18.51 4.58 3.90
C LEU A 126 -18.47 3.10 4.32
N LEU A 127 -17.67 2.28 3.64
CA LEU A 127 -17.48 0.88 4.04
C LEU A 127 -16.96 0.81 5.50
N PRO A 128 -17.60 0.01 6.37
CA PRO A 128 -17.23 -0.06 7.76
C PRO A 128 -15.93 -0.87 7.95
N TYR A 129 -15.22 -0.59 9.03
CA TYR A 129 -14.22 -1.53 9.54
C TYR A 129 -14.91 -2.83 9.99
N PRO A 130 -14.43 -4.01 9.59
CA PRO A 130 -15.04 -5.27 9.99
C PRO A 130 -14.80 -5.55 11.47
N ALA A 131 -15.72 -6.31 12.08
CA ALA A 131 -15.58 -6.75 13.47
C ALA A 131 -14.47 -7.80 13.66
N HIS A 132 -14.08 -8.48 12.59
CA HIS A 132 -13.04 -9.51 12.60
C HIS A 132 -12.14 -9.39 11.38
N PHE A 133 -10.83 -9.60 11.60
CA PHE A 133 -9.81 -9.60 10.56
C PHE A 133 -9.14 -10.97 10.48
N GLU A 134 -8.97 -11.48 9.27
CA GLU A 134 -8.34 -12.79 9.06
C GLU A 134 -6.81 -12.77 9.16
N ALA A 135 -6.19 -11.58 9.12
CA ALA A 135 -4.75 -11.40 9.15
C ALA A 135 -4.32 -10.21 10.04
N PRO A 136 -3.11 -10.25 10.65
CA PRO A 136 -2.61 -9.14 11.47
C PRO A 136 -2.44 -7.81 10.73
N TYR A 137 -2.04 -7.85 9.46
CA TYR A 137 -1.81 -6.65 8.66
C TYR A 137 -3.06 -5.77 8.49
N PRO A 138 -4.19 -6.27 7.94
CA PRO A 138 -5.38 -5.43 7.80
C PRO A 138 -5.88 -4.91 9.16
N GLN A 139 -5.82 -5.73 10.21
CA GLN A 139 -6.20 -5.31 11.56
C GLN A 139 -5.35 -4.15 12.07
N THR A 140 -4.02 -4.28 12.01
CA THR A 140 -3.10 -3.24 12.53
C THR A 140 -3.11 -1.98 11.67
N LYS A 141 -3.31 -2.10 10.36
CA LYS A 141 -3.54 -0.96 9.46
C LYS A 141 -4.87 -0.25 9.75
N ALA A 142 -5.92 -0.99 10.13
CA ALA A 142 -7.21 -0.40 10.51
C ALA A 142 -7.10 0.39 11.82
N ILE A 143 -6.42 -0.16 12.83
CA ILE A 143 -6.17 0.54 14.11
C ILE A 143 -5.40 1.84 13.87
N ALA A 144 -4.32 1.76 13.09
CA ALA A 144 -3.48 2.92 12.78
C ALA A 144 -4.21 3.97 11.94
N GLU A 145 -5.03 3.56 10.96
CA GLU A 145 -5.86 4.49 10.20
C GLU A 145 -6.85 5.23 11.11
N GLN A 146 -7.55 4.50 12.01
CA GLN A 146 -8.46 5.12 12.97
C GLN A 146 -7.75 6.12 13.88
N ALA A 147 -6.53 5.81 14.34
CA ALA A 147 -5.72 6.74 15.13
C ALA A 147 -5.35 8.00 14.34
N VAL A 148 -4.98 7.87 13.06
CA VAL A 148 -4.68 9.01 12.18
C VAL A 148 -5.91 9.89 11.96
N LEU A 149 -7.06 9.29 11.65
CA LEU A 149 -8.30 10.05 11.42
C LEU A 149 -8.78 10.73 12.69
N ALA A 150 -8.67 10.06 13.85
CA ALA A 150 -9.00 10.64 15.15
C ALA A 150 -8.01 11.73 15.59
N ALA A 151 -6.80 11.77 15.02
CA ALA A 151 -5.82 12.80 15.30
C ALA A 151 -6.08 14.11 14.53
N ASN A 152 -7.00 14.11 13.57
CA ASN A 152 -7.37 15.30 12.80
C ASN A 152 -7.91 16.42 13.71
N SER A 153 -7.35 17.61 13.60
CA SER A 153 -7.74 18.78 14.38
C SER A 153 -7.40 20.09 13.65
N LEU A 154 -7.65 21.23 14.32
CA LEU A 154 -7.21 22.55 13.86
C LEU A 154 -5.68 22.76 13.88
N GLU A 155 -4.94 21.82 14.46
CA GLU A 155 -3.48 21.88 14.58
C GLU A 155 -2.78 20.85 13.69
N LEU A 156 -3.48 19.77 13.33
CA LEU A 156 -2.97 18.69 12.50
C LEU A 156 -4.07 18.21 11.55
N ALA A 157 -3.99 18.59 10.28
CA ALA A 157 -4.83 18.04 9.24
C ALA A 157 -4.29 16.66 8.83
N THR A 158 -5.16 15.64 8.84
CA THR A 158 -4.78 14.27 8.47
C THR A 158 -5.62 13.74 7.33
N VAL A 159 -5.04 12.84 6.53
CA VAL A 159 -5.76 12.12 5.47
C VAL A 159 -5.19 10.71 5.32
N SER A 160 -6.06 9.72 5.13
CA SER A 160 -5.65 8.34 4.82
C SER A 160 -5.89 8.02 3.36
N LEU A 161 -4.89 7.48 2.68
CA LEU A 161 -5.00 6.99 1.31
C LEU A 161 -4.91 5.47 1.30
N ARG A 162 -5.87 4.80 0.66
CA ARG A 162 -5.97 3.34 0.55
C ARG A 162 -5.61 2.90 -0.88
N PRO A 163 -4.33 2.91 -1.28
CA PRO A 163 -3.93 2.45 -2.60
C PRO A 163 -4.11 0.93 -2.73
N HIS A 164 -4.76 0.50 -3.81
CA HIS A 164 -5.04 -0.93 -4.03
C HIS A 164 -4.02 -1.58 -4.98
N LEU A 165 -3.36 -2.65 -4.50
CA LEU A 165 -2.44 -3.48 -5.28
C LEU A 165 -1.44 -2.67 -6.11
N ILE A 166 -0.62 -1.83 -5.46
CA ILE A 166 0.36 -0.98 -6.14
C ILE A 166 1.34 -1.83 -6.96
N TRP A 167 1.51 -1.50 -8.24
CA TRP A 167 2.42 -2.21 -9.15
C TRP A 167 3.17 -1.26 -10.10
N GLY A 168 4.26 -1.74 -10.67
CA GLY A 168 5.08 -1.00 -11.63
C GLY A 168 6.56 -1.40 -11.59
N PRO A 169 7.41 -0.77 -12.41
CA PRO A 169 8.86 -0.94 -12.34
C PRO A 169 9.40 -0.69 -10.93
N GLY A 170 10.23 -1.61 -10.42
CA GLY A 170 10.78 -1.52 -9.06
C GLY A 170 9.90 -2.13 -7.96
N ASP A 171 8.73 -2.67 -8.30
CA ASP A 171 7.91 -3.46 -7.37
C ASP A 171 8.72 -4.64 -6.81
N ASN A 172 8.79 -4.70 -5.48
CA ASN A 172 9.56 -5.70 -4.74
C ASN A 172 8.65 -6.78 -4.10
N HIS A 173 7.34 -6.74 -4.30
CA HIS A 173 6.36 -7.60 -3.64
C HIS A 173 5.41 -8.28 -4.63
N LEU A 174 4.56 -7.56 -5.35
CA LEU A 174 3.44 -8.16 -6.08
C LEU A 174 3.93 -8.83 -7.38
N VAL A 175 4.50 -8.06 -8.29
CA VAL A 175 4.98 -8.54 -9.59
C VAL A 175 6.02 -9.68 -9.44
N PRO A 176 7.06 -9.57 -8.59
CA PRO A 176 8.03 -10.65 -8.43
C PRO A 176 7.41 -11.95 -7.90
N ARG A 177 6.44 -11.87 -6.96
CA ARG A 177 5.74 -13.05 -6.41
C ARG A 177 4.90 -13.75 -7.47
N ILE A 178 4.18 -12.99 -8.32
CA ILE A 178 3.41 -13.54 -9.44
C ILE A 178 4.35 -14.25 -10.43
N VAL A 179 5.41 -13.58 -10.87
CA VAL A 179 6.40 -14.11 -11.82
C VAL A 179 7.08 -15.36 -11.28
N ALA A 180 7.50 -15.37 -10.01
CA ALA A 180 8.12 -16.52 -9.37
C ALA A 180 7.17 -17.72 -9.28
N LYS A 181 5.92 -17.52 -8.85
CA LYS A 181 4.91 -18.59 -8.79
C LYS A 181 4.58 -19.16 -10.18
N ALA A 182 4.55 -18.31 -11.22
CA ALA A 182 4.33 -18.74 -12.59
C ALA A 182 5.50 -19.56 -13.14
N ARG A 183 6.75 -19.09 -12.96
CA ARG A 183 7.97 -19.84 -13.35
C ARG A 183 8.07 -21.21 -12.66
N ALA A 184 7.62 -21.30 -11.41
CA ALA A 184 7.57 -22.54 -10.67
C ALA A 184 6.38 -23.46 -11.06
N GLY A 185 5.51 -23.05 -11.99
CA GLY A 185 4.31 -23.83 -12.37
C GLY A 185 3.25 -23.93 -11.27
N LYS A 186 3.33 -23.08 -10.23
CA LYS A 186 2.49 -23.12 -9.02
C LYS A 186 1.31 -22.15 -9.04
N LEU A 187 1.24 -21.24 -10.01
CA LEU A 187 0.14 -20.28 -10.12
C LEU A 187 -1.12 -20.96 -10.69
N ARG A 188 -2.28 -20.74 -10.04
CA ARG A 188 -3.58 -21.32 -10.39
C ARG A 188 -4.66 -20.27 -10.23
N LYS A 189 -5.59 -20.20 -11.18
CA LYS A 189 -6.80 -19.37 -11.04
C LYS A 189 -7.63 -19.85 -9.86
N ILE A 190 -8.20 -18.94 -9.09
CA ILE A 190 -9.15 -19.29 -8.03
C ILE A 190 -10.55 -18.91 -8.49
N GLY A 191 -11.41 -19.93 -8.61
CA GLY A 191 -12.73 -19.78 -9.21
C GLY A 191 -12.72 -19.58 -10.72
N SER A 192 -13.93 -19.50 -11.27
CA SER A 192 -14.22 -19.19 -12.68
C SER A 192 -14.98 -17.88 -12.85
N ARG A 193 -15.46 -17.27 -11.76
CA ARG A 193 -16.13 -15.96 -11.77
C ARG A 193 -15.12 -14.88 -12.19
N PRO A 194 -15.48 -13.98 -13.12
CA PRO A 194 -14.63 -12.84 -13.46
C PRO A 194 -14.72 -11.77 -12.35
N CYS A 195 -14.08 -12.02 -11.21
CA CYS A 195 -14.01 -11.07 -10.12
C CYS A 195 -13.20 -9.84 -10.56
N LEU A 196 -13.85 -8.69 -10.64
CA LEU A 196 -13.21 -7.43 -11.01
C LEU A 196 -12.34 -6.94 -9.85
N VAL A 197 -11.14 -6.48 -10.17
CA VAL A 197 -10.27 -5.77 -9.25
C VAL A 197 -9.79 -4.50 -9.91
N ASP A 198 -9.73 -3.43 -9.14
CA ASP A 198 -9.07 -2.21 -9.58
C ASP A 198 -7.66 -2.17 -8.98
N THR A 199 -6.67 -1.62 -9.66
CA THR A 199 -5.28 -1.60 -9.18
C THR A 199 -4.69 -0.22 -9.41
N VAL A 200 -3.56 0.11 -8.80
CA VAL A 200 -2.91 1.41 -9.05
C VAL A 200 -1.48 1.27 -9.53
N TYR A 201 -1.15 2.00 -10.58
CA TYR A 201 0.24 2.16 -11.01
C TYR A 201 1.01 3.05 -10.01
N VAL A 202 2.24 2.69 -9.67
CA VAL A 202 3.01 3.33 -8.58
C VAL A 202 3.15 4.85 -8.70
N GLU A 203 3.33 5.39 -9.91
CA GLU A 203 3.42 6.85 -10.09
C GLU A 203 2.09 7.54 -9.82
N ASN A 204 0.96 6.93 -10.21
CA ASN A 204 -0.37 7.47 -9.91
C ASN A 204 -0.63 7.44 -8.41
N ALA A 205 -0.20 6.36 -7.73
CA ALA A 205 -0.32 6.26 -6.28
C ALA A 205 0.52 7.35 -5.58
N ALA A 206 1.76 7.58 -6.01
CA ALA A 206 2.60 8.64 -5.48
C ALA A 206 1.99 10.03 -5.74
N GLU A 207 1.47 10.27 -6.95
CA GLU A 207 0.81 11.53 -7.29
C GLU A 207 -0.42 11.78 -6.41
N ALA A 208 -1.22 10.75 -6.10
CA ALA A 208 -2.34 10.87 -5.17
C ALA A 208 -1.90 11.36 -3.78
N HIS A 209 -0.71 10.96 -3.30
CA HIS A 209 -0.17 11.44 -2.03
C HIS A 209 0.20 12.92 -2.11
N LEU A 210 0.88 13.36 -3.17
CA LEU A 210 1.22 14.77 -3.38
C LEU A 210 -0.05 15.63 -3.49
N ASN A 211 -1.02 15.18 -4.28
CA ASN A 211 -2.33 15.81 -4.44
C ASN A 211 -3.06 15.96 -3.10
N ALA A 212 -3.01 14.92 -2.26
CA ALA A 212 -3.57 14.99 -0.92
C ALA A 212 -2.85 16.03 -0.07
N ALA A 213 -1.52 16.02 -0.02
CA ALA A 213 -0.74 16.98 0.75
C ALA A 213 -0.97 18.44 0.30
N ASP A 214 -1.13 18.68 -0.99
CA ASP A 214 -1.35 20.03 -1.55
C ASP A 214 -2.74 20.58 -1.22
N ARG A 215 -3.75 19.70 -1.10
CA ARG A 215 -5.13 20.09 -0.79
C ARG A 215 -5.50 19.94 0.68
N LEU A 216 -4.61 19.39 1.51
CA LEU A 216 -4.87 19.13 2.92
C LEU A 216 -4.91 20.44 3.70
N VAL A 217 -6.11 21.00 3.83
CA VAL A 217 -6.42 22.20 4.60
C VAL A 217 -7.28 21.84 5.80
N PHE A 218 -7.19 22.62 6.89
CA PHE A 218 -8.01 22.41 8.09
C PHE A 218 -9.51 22.55 7.79
N ASP A 219 -10.33 21.82 8.53
CA ASP A 219 -11.81 21.89 8.53
C ASP A 219 -12.52 21.74 7.19
N ALA A 220 -11.83 21.25 6.15
CA ALA A 220 -12.45 20.92 4.89
C ALA A 220 -11.85 19.62 4.32
N PRO A 221 -12.61 18.88 3.50
CA PRO A 221 -12.04 17.77 2.76
C PRO A 221 -10.80 18.23 1.98
N PRO A 222 -9.71 17.45 2.04
CA PRO A 222 -9.66 16.06 2.46
C PRO A 222 -9.36 15.76 3.93
N ALA A 223 -9.27 16.77 4.80
CA ALA A 223 -8.93 16.57 6.21
C ALA A 223 -9.93 15.66 6.94
N GLY A 224 -9.39 14.76 7.79
CA GLY A 224 -10.16 13.82 8.59
C GLY A 224 -10.82 12.69 7.80
N LYS A 225 -10.47 12.49 6.52
CA LYS A 225 -11.08 11.48 5.66
C LYS A 225 -10.09 10.42 5.17
N ALA A 226 -10.63 9.26 4.80
CA ALA A 226 -9.92 8.23 4.04
C ALA A 226 -10.33 8.32 2.56
N TYR A 227 -9.52 7.78 1.64
CA TYR A 227 -9.85 7.70 0.20
C TYR A 227 -9.30 6.42 -0.43
N PHE A 228 -10.08 5.76 -1.27
CA PHE A 228 -9.54 4.71 -2.15
C PHE A 228 -8.75 5.32 -3.31
N ILE A 229 -7.56 4.77 -3.57
CA ILE A 229 -6.69 5.22 -4.66
C ILE A 229 -6.46 4.05 -5.62
N THR A 230 -7.01 4.18 -6.83
CA THR A 230 -6.94 3.17 -7.91
C THR A 230 -6.80 3.85 -9.27
N ASN A 231 -6.46 3.10 -10.32
CA ASN A 231 -6.48 3.61 -11.69
C ASN A 231 -7.89 3.91 -12.21
N GLY A 232 -8.95 3.40 -11.56
CA GLY A 232 -10.32 3.55 -12.05
C GLY A 232 -10.58 2.73 -13.31
N GLU A 233 -9.82 1.65 -13.50
CA GLU A 233 -9.85 0.75 -14.65
C GLU A 233 -10.07 -0.69 -14.15
N PRO A 234 -11.23 -1.03 -13.55
CA PRO A 234 -11.47 -2.36 -13.00
C PRO A 234 -11.42 -3.44 -14.09
N LEU A 235 -10.62 -4.47 -13.85
CA LEU A 235 -10.41 -5.60 -14.77
C LEU A 235 -10.60 -6.93 -14.03
N PRO A 236 -10.96 -8.02 -14.71
CA PRO A 236 -10.93 -9.34 -14.09
C PRO A 236 -9.54 -9.63 -13.50
N LEU A 237 -9.46 -10.06 -12.23
CA LEU A 237 -8.21 -10.31 -11.52
C LEU A 237 -7.21 -11.15 -12.33
N TRP A 238 -7.68 -12.26 -12.88
CA TRP A 238 -6.83 -13.18 -13.65
C TRP A 238 -6.45 -12.64 -15.03
N GLU A 239 -7.19 -11.67 -15.56
CA GLU A 239 -6.76 -10.91 -16.73
C GLU A 239 -5.57 -10.02 -16.37
N MET A 240 -5.68 -9.22 -15.30
CA MET A 240 -4.58 -8.38 -14.84
C MET A 240 -3.32 -9.19 -14.52
N VAL A 241 -3.45 -10.32 -13.81
CA VAL A 241 -2.34 -11.26 -13.56
C VAL A 241 -1.70 -11.75 -14.86
N ASN A 242 -2.51 -12.16 -15.85
CA ASN A 242 -2.00 -12.63 -17.13
C ASN A 242 -1.33 -11.51 -17.94
N ARG A 243 -1.80 -10.27 -17.83
CA ARG A 243 -1.16 -9.11 -18.46
C ARG A 243 0.21 -8.80 -17.84
N ILE A 244 0.36 -8.92 -16.52
CA ILE A 244 1.67 -8.84 -15.84
C ILE A 244 2.59 -9.97 -16.32
N LEU A 245 2.08 -11.20 -16.45
CA LEU A 245 2.88 -12.34 -16.95
C LEU A 245 3.35 -12.11 -18.39
N ALA A 246 2.48 -11.59 -19.26
CA ALA A 246 2.83 -11.24 -20.62
C ALA A 246 3.94 -10.16 -20.67
N ALA A 247 3.86 -9.14 -19.80
CA ALA A 247 4.93 -8.14 -19.66
C ALA A 247 6.27 -8.77 -19.23
N ALA A 248 6.23 -9.83 -18.42
CA ALA A 248 7.41 -10.61 -18.02
C ALA A 248 7.85 -11.68 -19.05
N GLY A 249 7.15 -11.79 -20.20
CA GLY A 249 7.43 -12.80 -21.22
C GLY A 249 7.04 -14.23 -20.83
N LEU A 250 6.04 -14.39 -19.97
CA LEU A 250 5.56 -15.69 -19.46
C LEU A 250 4.17 -16.04 -20.02
N PRO A 251 3.85 -17.34 -20.17
CA PRO A 251 2.54 -17.79 -20.66
C PRO A 251 1.44 -17.49 -19.64
N PRO A 252 0.17 -17.37 -20.09
CA PRO A 252 -0.95 -17.12 -19.21
C PRO A 252 -1.26 -18.32 -18.31
N VAL A 253 -1.83 -18.06 -17.15
CA VAL A 253 -2.40 -19.09 -16.28
C VAL A 253 -3.68 -19.62 -16.91
N THR A 254 -3.78 -20.94 -17.05
CA THR A 254 -4.97 -21.61 -17.61
C THR A 254 -5.66 -22.55 -16.61
N ARG A 255 -4.91 -23.13 -15.67
CA ARG A 255 -5.44 -24.04 -14.66
C ARG A 255 -6.14 -23.30 -13.54
N SER A 256 -7.26 -23.84 -13.06
CA SER A 256 -8.05 -23.28 -11.96
C SER A 256 -8.21 -24.26 -10.80
N VAL A 257 -8.54 -23.72 -9.63
CA VAL A 257 -8.98 -24.43 -8.43
C VAL A 257 -10.25 -23.75 -7.91
N SER A 258 -11.14 -24.48 -7.24
CA SER A 258 -12.34 -23.87 -6.68
C SER A 258 -12.00 -23.01 -5.44
N PRO A 259 -12.78 -21.96 -5.14
CA PRO A 259 -12.57 -21.13 -3.95
C PRO A 259 -12.58 -21.94 -2.65
N GLY A 260 -13.48 -22.91 -2.53
CA GLY A 260 -13.55 -23.80 -1.36
C GLY A 260 -12.28 -24.63 -1.15
N VAL A 261 -11.69 -25.15 -2.23
CA VAL A 261 -10.41 -25.90 -2.17
C VAL A 261 -9.26 -24.97 -1.77
N ALA A 262 -9.21 -23.76 -2.34
CA ALA A 262 -8.20 -22.77 -1.97
C ALA A 262 -8.30 -22.37 -0.49
N TYR A 263 -9.53 -22.14 0.01
CA TYR A 263 -9.78 -21.81 1.41
C TYR A 263 -9.39 -22.95 2.35
N ALA A 264 -9.77 -24.19 2.02
CA ALA A 264 -9.39 -25.38 2.79
C ALA A 264 -7.86 -25.55 2.83
N ALA A 265 -7.18 -25.37 1.69
CA ALA A 265 -5.72 -25.39 1.62
C ALA A 265 -5.09 -24.29 2.49
N GLY A 266 -5.66 -23.09 2.48
CA GLY A 266 -5.29 -21.99 3.37
C GLY A 266 -5.36 -22.41 4.84
N THR A 267 -6.50 -22.94 5.29
CA THR A 267 -6.68 -23.43 6.67
C THR A 267 -5.60 -24.44 7.06
N VAL A 268 -5.35 -25.44 6.21
CA VAL A 268 -4.34 -26.48 6.48
C VAL A 268 -2.93 -25.88 6.55
N CYS A 269 -2.56 -25.03 5.60
CA CYS A 269 -1.25 -24.38 5.59
C CYS A 269 -1.05 -23.50 6.83
N GLU A 270 -2.04 -22.71 7.22
CA GLU A 270 -1.96 -21.86 8.41
C GLU A 270 -1.76 -22.70 9.69
N THR A 271 -2.54 -23.77 9.85
CA THR A 271 -2.43 -24.66 11.02
C THR A 271 -1.08 -25.35 11.07
N LEU A 272 -0.59 -25.88 9.95
CA LEU A 272 0.72 -26.55 9.89
C LEU A 272 1.87 -25.57 10.14
N TRP A 273 1.85 -24.36 9.58
CA TRP A 273 2.90 -23.36 9.80
C TRP A 273 2.97 -22.94 11.27
N LYS A 274 1.81 -22.76 11.93
CA LYS A 274 1.74 -22.44 13.36
C LYS A 274 2.21 -23.60 14.23
N ALA A 275 1.71 -24.81 13.98
CA ALA A 275 2.02 -25.98 14.79
C ALA A 275 3.50 -26.40 14.69
N LEU A 276 4.07 -26.34 13.48
CA LEU A 276 5.46 -26.74 13.21
C LEU A 276 6.46 -25.57 13.31
N ARG A 277 5.98 -24.34 13.59
CA ARG A 277 6.80 -23.11 13.66
C ARG A 277 7.69 -22.92 12.42
N LEU A 278 7.13 -23.19 11.25
CA LEU A 278 7.86 -23.04 9.99
C LEU A 278 8.15 -21.57 9.71
N SER A 279 9.34 -21.31 9.19
CA SER A 279 9.75 -19.97 8.78
C SER A 279 9.07 -19.54 7.46
N GLY A 280 8.89 -18.23 7.31
CA GLY A 280 8.32 -17.63 6.11
C GLY A 280 6.79 -17.69 6.01
N GLU A 281 6.26 -17.15 4.93
CA GLU A 281 4.82 -17.13 4.66
C GLU A 281 4.35 -18.48 4.08
N PRO A 282 3.19 -19.01 4.53
CA PRO A 282 2.59 -20.19 3.91
C PRO A 282 2.23 -19.91 2.44
N PRO A 283 2.23 -20.93 1.57
CA PRO A 283 1.97 -20.76 0.15
C PRO A 283 0.54 -20.26 -0.16
N MET A 284 -0.39 -20.50 0.77
CA MET A 284 -1.78 -20.06 0.76
C MET A 284 -2.24 -19.75 2.19
N THR A 285 -3.03 -18.69 2.36
CA THR A 285 -3.78 -18.37 3.59
C THR A 285 -5.26 -18.27 3.24
N ARG A 286 -6.13 -18.32 4.25
CA ARG A 286 -7.57 -18.06 4.08
C ARG A 286 -7.80 -16.65 3.52
N PHE A 287 -7.07 -15.67 4.04
CA PHE A 287 -7.09 -14.29 3.55
C PHE A 287 -6.77 -14.20 2.05
N VAL A 288 -5.67 -14.84 1.59
CA VAL A 288 -5.32 -14.85 0.16
C VAL A 288 -6.33 -15.61 -0.67
N ALA A 289 -6.88 -16.71 -0.17
CA ALA A 289 -7.90 -17.45 -0.88
C ALA A 289 -9.14 -16.58 -1.13
N ARG A 290 -9.58 -15.79 -0.14
CA ARG A 290 -10.69 -14.84 -0.29
C ARG A 290 -10.35 -13.70 -1.22
N GLU A 291 -9.25 -12.99 -0.98
CA GLU A 291 -8.77 -11.89 -1.83
C GLU A 291 -8.67 -12.26 -3.32
N LEU A 292 -8.24 -13.50 -3.63
CA LEU A 292 -8.12 -13.98 -5.01
C LEU A 292 -9.41 -14.57 -5.59
N SER A 293 -10.49 -14.65 -4.81
CA SER A 293 -11.80 -15.21 -5.21
C SER A 293 -12.96 -14.23 -5.11
N THR A 294 -12.76 -13.04 -4.51
CA THR A 294 -13.76 -11.96 -4.44
C THR A 294 -13.38 -10.76 -5.32
N ALA A 295 -14.38 -9.94 -5.66
CA ALA A 295 -14.19 -8.69 -6.39
C ALA A 295 -13.78 -7.56 -5.42
N HIS A 296 -12.90 -6.67 -5.88
CA HIS A 296 -12.37 -5.54 -5.12
C HIS A 296 -12.13 -4.34 -6.03
N TRP A 297 -13.19 -3.59 -6.30
CA TRP A 297 -13.08 -2.32 -7.02
C TRP A 297 -13.89 -1.25 -6.31
N PHE A 298 -13.41 -0.01 -6.42
CA PHE A 298 -13.82 1.08 -5.54
C PHE A 298 -14.27 2.29 -6.35
N ASP A 299 -15.22 3.04 -5.80
CA ASP A 299 -15.58 4.36 -6.32
C ASP A 299 -14.57 5.40 -5.82
N VAL A 300 -13.78 5.94 -6.74
CA VAL A 300 -12.76 6.96 -6.47
C VAL A 300 -13.23 8.38 -6.77
N SER A 301 -14.54 8.61 -6.89
CA SER A 301 -15.11 9.93 -7.20
C SER A 301 -14.74 10.98 -6.15
N ASN A 302 -14.75 10.62 -4.86
CA ASN A 302 -14.33 11.51 -3.77
C ASN A 302 -12.84 11.85 -3.85
N ALA A 303 -11.99 10.89 -4.23
CA ALA A 303 -10.56 11.17 -4.44
C ALA A 303 -10.35 12.15 -5.60
N ARG A 304 -11.16 12.03 -6.68
CA ARG A 304 -11.12 12.96 -7.82
C ARG A 304 -11.57 14.37 -7.42
N SER A 305 -12.65 14.51 -6.65
CA SER A 305 -13.17 15.82 -6.24
C SER A 305 -12.30 16.48 -5.18
N ASP A 306 -12.01 15.77 -4.10
CA ASP A 306 -11.44 16.35 -2.88
C ASP A 306 -9.91 16.41 -2.96
N LEU A 307 -9.28 15.46 -3.64
CA LEU A 307 -7.82 15.44 -3.85
C LEU A 307 -7.40 15.97 -5.23
N GLY A 308 -8.33 16.15 -6.17
CA GLY A 308 -7.96 16.41 -7.57
C GLY A 308 -7.20 15.24 -8.21
N TYR A 309 -7.34 14.04 -7.67
CA TYR A 309 -6.63 12.85 -8.14
C TYR A 309 -7.12 12.43 -9.52
N GLN A 310 -6.21 12.35 -10.49
CA GLN A 310 -6.49 11.81 -11.82
C GLN A 310 -5.34 10.91 -12.24
N PRO A 311 -5.56 9.59 -12.43
CA PRO A 311 -4.54 8.67 -12.93
C PRO A 311 -4.00 9.15 -14.27
N ARG A 312 -2.71 9.47 -14.36
CA ARG A 312 -2.07 9.92 -15.61
C ARG A 312 -1.62 8.76 -16.48
N ILE A 313 -1.21 7.66 -15.83
CA ILE A 313 -0.70 6.47 -16.50
C ILE A 313 -1.78 5.39 -16.47
N SER A 314 -2.29 5.03 -17.65
CA SER A 314 -3.25 3.92 -17.80
C SER A 314 -2.63 2.57 -17.45
N ILE A 315 -3.46 1.55 -17.20
CA ILE A 315 -2.96 0.18 -16.99
C ILE A 315 -2.15 -0.30 -18.21
N ASP A 316 -2.61 0.00 -19.43
CA ASP A 316 -1.94 -0.35 -20.68
C ASP A 316 -0.53 0.25 -20.78
N GLU A 317 -0.40 1.53 -20.47
CA GLU A 317 0.87 2.24 -20.47
C GLU A 317 1.80 1.73 -19.37
N GLY A 318 1.29 1.58 -18.15
CA GLY A 318 2.04 1.03 -17.02
C GLY A 318 2.61 -0.37 -17.32
N LEU A 319 1.87 -1.22 -18.03
CA LEU A 319 2.32 -2.56 -18.44
C LEU A 319 3.43 -2.51 -19.51
N LYS A 320 3.40 -1.53 -20.42
CA LYS A 320 4.50 -1.31 -21.38
C LYS A 320 5.77 -0.87 -20.65
N LEU A 321 5.65 0.03 -19.68
CA LEU A 321 6.78 0.45 -18.83
C LEU A 321 7.32 -0.72 -18.01
N LEU A 322 6.43 -1.54 -17.44
CA LEU A 322 6.81 -2.75 -16.71
C LEU A 322 7.56 -3.74 -17.61
N GLN A 323 7.07 -3.98 -18.83
CA GLN A 323 7.75 -4.84 -19.81
C GLN A 323 9.14 -4.31 -20.17
N ALA A 324 9.28 -2.99 -20.35
CA ALA A 324 10.58 -2.38 -20.62
C ALA A 324 11.56 -2.60 -19.47
N SER A 325 11.10 -2.51 -18.21
CA SER A 325 11.94 -2.72 -17.04
C SER A 325 12.54 -4.14 -16.96
N PHE A 326 11.82 -5.16 -17.43
CA PHE A 326 12.34 -6.52 -17.52
C PHE A 326 13.43 -6.72 -18.58
N LYS A 327 13.49 -5.86 -19.61
CA LYS A 327 14.53 -5.94 -20.65
C LYS A 327 15.85 -5.34 -20.18
N VAL A 328 15.80 -4.31 -19.34
CA VAL A 328 16.98 -3.64 -18.76
C VAL A 328 17.64 -4.48 -17.66
N ALA A 329 16.86 -5.34 -16.99
CA ALA A 329 17.35 -6.22 -15.91
C ALA A 329 18.04 -7.52 -16.41
N LYS A 330 18.12 -7.74 -17.73
CA LYS A 330 18.83 -8.87 -18.35
C LYS A 330 20.19 -8.43 -18.86
#